data_AF-A0A932BF21-F1
#
_entry.id   AF-A0A932BF21-F1
#
_cell.length_a   1.000
_cell.length_b   1.000
_cell.length_c   1.000
_cell.angle_alpha   90.00
_cell.angle_beta   90.00
_cell.angle_gamma   90.00
#
_symmetry.space_group_name_H-M   'P 1'
#
loop_
_entity.id
_entity.type
_entity.pdbx_description
1 polymer ?
#
loop_
_entity_poly.entity_id
_entity_poly.type
_entity_poly.pdbx_seq_one_letter_code
_entity_poly.pdbx_strand_id
1 'polypeptide(L)'
;MSHRILIDVQSTNLHLLHAIRLGVEIDRVATCCKFALNAALADHLRTMSHEQLWSVVTHVGQNTLFPPRQDLLALLQAPTPLAGPLAAVHAARPSPSFPKP
;
A
#
# COMPACT_ATOMS: atom_id res chain seq x y z
N MET A 1 -9.82 -20.77 -16.97
CA MET A 1 -8.61 -20.12 -16.43
C MET A 1 -8.36 -20.72 -15.06
N SER A 2 -7.27 -21.47 -14.89
CA SER A 2 -6.93 -22.08 -13.61
C SER A 2 -6.31 -21.00 -12.72
N HIS A 3 -7.08 -20.48 -11.78
CA HIS A 3 -6.56 -19.57 -10.75
C HIS A 3 -5.56 -20.34 -9.89
N ARG A 4 -4.25 -20.15 -10.16
CA ARG A 4 -3.18 -20.73 -9.36
C ARG A 4 -3.26 -20.16 -7.95
N ILE A 5 -3.25 -21.01 -6.93
CA ILE A 5 -3.27 -20.59 -5.52
C ILE A 5 -2.14 -19.58 -5.29
N LEU A 6 -2.48 -18.36 -4.88
CA LEU A 6 -1.50 -17.36 -4.46
C LEU A 6 -0.95 -17.76 -3.09
N ILE A 7 0.37 -17.63 -2.93
CA ILE A 7 1.04 -17.95 -1.68
C ILE A 7 1.74 -16.72 -1.11
N ASP A 8 1.77 -16.65 0.22
CA ASP A 8 2.53 -15.66 1.01
C ASP A 8 2.33 -14.22 0.51
N VAL A 9 3.41 -13.61 0.02
CA VAL A 9 3.49 -12.21 -0.41
C VAL A 9 2.49 -11.89 -1.53
N GLN A 10 2.19 -12.85 -2.41
CA GLN A 10 1.23 -12.64 -3.50
C GLN A 10 -0.19 -12.42 -2.97
N SER A 11 -0.59 -13.23 -1.98
CA SER A 11 -1.90 -13.11 -1.33
C SER A 11 -1.97 -11.79 -0.54
N THR A 12 -0.92 -11.43 0.19
CA THR A 12 -0.85 -10.15 0.92
C THR A 12 -0.95 -8.95 -0.03
N ASN A 13 -0.20 -8.97 -1.14
CA ASN A 13 -0.24 -7.93 -2.16
C ASN A 13 -1.66 -7.80 -2.76
N LEU A 14 -2.32 -8.93 -3.06
CA LEU A 14 -3.66 -8.89 -3.64
C LEU A 14 -4.68 -8.30 -2.67
N HIS A 15 -4.65 -8.73 -1.40
CA HIS A 15 -5.56 -8.21 -0.38
C HIS A 15 -5.43 -6.69 -0.23
N LEU A 16 -4.18 -6.19 -0.20
CA LEU A 16 -3.94 -4.77 -0.01
C LEU A 16 -4.33 -3.94 -1.25
N LEU A 17 -4.02 -4.41 -2.46
CA LEU A 17 -4.50 -3.79 -3.70
C LEU A 17 -6.02 -3.74 -3.77
N HIS A 18 -6.69 -4.81 -3.34
CA HIS A 18 -8.16 -4.87 -3.35
C HIS A 18 -8.76 -3.91 -2.32
N ALA A 19 -8.22 -3.85 -1.10
CA ALA A 19 -8.65 -2.91 -0.07
C ALA A 19 -8.49 -1.46 -0.53
N ILE A 20 -7.37 -1.13 -1.18
CA ILE A 20 -7.13 0.20 -1.75
C ILE A 20 -8.15 0.50 -2.84
N ARG A 21 -8.34 -0.40 -3.80
CA ARG A 21 -9.28 -0.18 -4.92
C ARG A 21 -10.70 0.10 -4.41
N LEU A 22 -11.22 -0.72 -3.50
CA LEU A 22 -12.54 -0.52 -2.90
C LEU A 22 -12.60 0.80 -2.10
N GLY A 23 -11.54 1.12 -1.35
CA GLY A 23 -11.44 2.39 -0.64
C GLY A 23 -11.52 3.59 -1.60
N VAL A 24 -10.83 3.53 -2.75
CA VAL A 24 -10.86 4.58 -3.77
C VAL A 24 -12.26 4.73 -4.39
N GLU A 25 -12.98 3.62 -4.58
CA GLU A 25 -14.38 3.64 -5.06
C GLU A 25 -15.32 4.35 -4.05
N ILE A 26 -15.05 4.25 -2.75
CA ILE A 26 -15.87 4.84 -1.68
C ILE A 26 -15.48 6.30 -1.40
N ASP A 27 -14.20 6.54 -1.10
CA ASP A 27 -13.63 7.85 -0.80
C ASP A 27 -12.18 7.90 -1.27
N ARG A 28 -12.00 8.45 -2.47
CA ARG A 28 -10.69 8.60 -3.11
C ARG A 28 -9.74 9.44 -2.28
N VAL A 29 -10.18 10.57 -1.73
CA VAL A 29 -9.27 11.52 -1.03
C VAL A 29 -8.78 10.90 0.26
N ALA A 30 -9.68 10.38 1.10
CA ALA A 30 -9.29 9.75 2.35
C ALA A 30 -8.43 8.50 2.11
N THR A 31 -8.73 7.71 1.07
CA THR A 31 -7.95 6.51 0.74
C THR A 31 -6.54 6.88 0.25
N CYS A 32 -6.39 7.91 -0.57
CA CYS A 32 -5.07 8.43 -0.95
C CYS A 32 -4.25 8.86 0.27
N CYS A 33 -4.86 9.56 1.24
CA CYS A 33 -4.17 9.94 2.47
C CYS A 33 -3.78 8.72 3.33
N LYS A 34 -4.68 7.74 3.50
CA LYS A 34 -4.44 6.54 4.32
C LYS A 34 -3.32 5.66 3.77
N PHE A 35 -3.24 5.53 2.45
CA PHE A 35 -2.28 4.64 1.78
C PHE A 35 -1.12 5.39 1.09
N ALA A 36 -0.97 6.69 1.35
CA ALA A 36 0.05 7.55 0.75
C ALA A 36 0.11 7.44 -0.79
N LEU A 37 -1.05 7.39 -1.44
CA LEU A 37 -1.16 7.25 -2.90
C LEU A 37 -1.22 8.62 -3.56
N ASN A 38 -0.55 8.75 -4.70
CA ASN A 38 -0.82 9.87 -5.59
C ASN A 38 -2.12 9.64 -6.38
N ALA A 39 -2.67 10.72 -6.93
CA ALA A 39 -3.90 10.70 -7.70
C ALA A 39 -3.86 9.71 -8.89
N ALA A 40 -2.75 9.69 -9.64
CA ALA A 40 -2.60 8.84 -10.82
C ALA A 40 -2.66 7.34 -10.48
N LEU A 41 -2.01 6.92 -9.39
CA LEU A 41 -2.03 5.53 -8.92
C LEU A 41 -3.43 5.13 -8.44
N ALA A 42 -4.10 6.01 -7.68
CA ALA A 42 -5.47 5.76 -7.23
C ALA A 42 -6.44 5.61 -8.41
N ASP A 43 -6.33 6.51 -9.41
CA ASP A 43 -7.18 6.47 -10.60
C ASP A 43 -6.90 5.21 -11.44
N HIS A 44 -5.64 4.80 -11.57
CA HIS A 44 -5.29 3.56 -12.25
C HIS A 44 -5.86 2.33 -11.52
N LEU A 45 -5.63 2.21 -10.21
CA LEU A 45 -6.13 1.08 -9.41
C LEU A 45 -7.65 0.95 -9.46
N ARG A 46 -8.38 2.08 -9.50
CA ARG A 46 -9.84 2.10 -9.64
C ARG A 46 -10.33 1.46 -10.94
N THR A 47 -9.55 1.55 -12.02
CA THR A 47 -9.91 0.97 -13.32
C THR A 47 -9.56 -0.51 -13.47
N MET A 48 -8.79 -1.08 -12.53
CA MET A 48 -8.34 -2.46 -12.63
C MET A 48 -9.41 -3.46 -12.17
N SER A 49 -9.66 -4.47 -13.00
CA SER A 49 -10.48 -5.61 -12.60
C SER A 49 -9.76 -6.51 -11.60
N HIS A 50 -10.53 -7.37 -10.91
CA HIS A 50 -9.95 -8.37 -10.02
C HIS A 50 -8.93 -9.29 -10.73
N GLU A 51 -9.26 -9.72 -11.94
CA GLU A 51 -8.38 -10.55 -12.79
C GLU A 51 -7.08 -9.84 -13.16
N GLN A 52 -7.13 -8.53 -13.41
CA GLN A 52 -5.92 -7.74 -13.68
C GLN A 52 -5.04 -7.61 -12.43
N LEU A 53 -5.64 -7.37 -11.25
CA LEU A 53 -4.89 -7.33 -9.99
C LEU A 53 -4.25 -8.70 -9.69
N TRP A 54 -5.00 -9.78 -9.90
CA TRP A 54 -4.50 -11.15 -9.77
C TRP A 54 -3.31 -11.42 -10.70
N SER A 55 -3.44 -11.02 -11.98
CA SER A 55 -2.35 -11.14 -12.95
C SER A 55 -1.12 -10.36 -12.49
N VAL A 56 -1.26 -9.13 -11.99
CA VAL A 56 -0.11 -8.36 -11.47
C VAL A 56 0.60 -9.10 -10.34
N VAL A 57 -0.12 -9.56 -9.30
CA VAL A 57 0.53 -10.20 -8.15
C VAL A 57 1.15 -11.56 -8.49
N THR A 58 0.59 -12.29 -9.45
CA THR A 58 1.21 -13.54 -9.93
C THR A 58 2.55 -13.27 -10.61
N HIS A 59 2.64 -12.24 -11.45
CA HIS A 59 3.88 -11.88 -12.15
C HIS A 59 4.91 -11.19 -11.25
N VAL A 60 4.48 -10.40 -10.26
CA VAL A 60 5.37 -9.79 -9.26
C VAL A 60 6.06 -10.86 -8.40
N GLY A 61 5.41 -12.02 -8.20
CA GLY A 61 5.98 -13.13 -7.44
C GLY A 61 6.09 -12.82 -5.95
N GLN A 62 7.21 -13.22 -5.34
CA GLN A 62 7.46 -13.08 -3.90
C GLN A 62 7.98 -11.68 -3.48
N ASN A 63 7.83 -10.67 -4.34
CA ASN A 63 8.23 -9.31 -4.03
C ASN A 63 7.07 -8.53 -3.41
N THR A 64 7.29 -7.89 -2.26
CA THR A 64 6.25 -7.06 -1.65
C THR A 64 6.05 -5.78 -2.47
N LEU A 65 4.79 -5.45 -2.77
CA LEU A 65 4.42 -4.15 -3.35
C LEU A 65 4.30 -3.07 -2.27
N PHE A 66 4.18 -3.50 -1.01
CA PHE A 66 3.98 -2.63 0.13
C PHE A 66 5.06 -2.93 1.16
N PRO A 67 6.26 -2.35 0.97
CA PRO A 67 7.35 -2.57 1.90
C PRO A 67 6.97 -2.05 3.29
N PRO A 68 7.57 -2.60 4.36
CA PRO A 68 7.45 -2.06 5.71
C PRO A 68 7.71 -0.55 5.75
N ARG A 69 6.98 0.16 6.61
CA ARG A 69 7.27 1.56 6.90
C ARG A 69 8.68 1.73 7.43
N GLN A 70 9.32 2.86 7.12
CA GLN A 70 10.68 3.18 7.56
C GLN A 70 10.82 3.21 9.10
N ASP A 71 9.75 3.57 9.81
CA ASP A 71 9.67 3.67 11.26
C ASP A 71 9.02 2.45 11.93
N LEU A 72 8.81 1.33 11.20
CA LEU A 72 8.05 0.19 11.71
C LEU A 72 8.60 -0.34 13.04
N LEU A 73 9.91 -0.50 13.17
CA LEU A 73 10.52 -0.99 14.42
C LEU A 73 10.24 -0.05 15.59
N ALA A 74 10.35 1.27 15.38
CA ALA A 74 10.07 2.26 16.41
C ALA A 74 8.60 2.24 16.83
N LEU A 75 7.68 2.03 15.89
CA LEU A 75 6.25 1.89 16.19
C LEU A 75 5.96 0.62 16.99
N LEU A 76 6.61 -0.50 16.67
CA LEU A 76 6.46 -1.77 17.39
C LEU A 76 7.04 -1.72 18.81
N GLN A 77 8.03 -0.85 19.05
CA GLN A 77 8.67 -0.67 20.36
C GLN A 77 8.05 0.46 21.20
N ALA A 78 7.24 1.34 20.58
CA ALA A 78 6.61 2.44 21.27
C ALA A 78 5.54 1.95 22.27
N PRO A 79 5.31 2.68 23.39
CA PRO A 79 4.14 2.45 24.22
C PRO A 79 2.86 2.53 23.39
N THR A 80 1.96 1.56 23.52
CA THR A 80 0.72 1.45 22.73
C THR A 80 -0.07 2.77 22.60
N PRO A 81 -0.22 3.60 23.66
CA PRO A 81 -0.94 4.87 23.54
C PRO A 81 -0.30 5.88 22.57
N LEU A 82 1.00 5.75 22.28
CA LEU A 82 1.75 6.65 21.41
C LEU A 82 1.88 6.15 19.97
N ALA A 83 1.56 4.89 19.68
CA ALA A 83 1.75 4.30 18.35
C ALA A 83 0.97 5.08 17.27
N GLY A 84 -0.28 5.47 17.55
CA GLY A 84 -1.11 6.26 16.62
C GLY A 84 -0.53 7.65 16.34
N PRO A 85 -0.27 8.48 17.37
CA PRO A 85 0.39 9.78 17.19
C PRO A 85 1.75 9.69 16.46
N LEU A 86 2.61 8.74 16.82
CA LEU A 86 3.91 8.54 16.17
C LEU A 86 3.75 8.14 14.69
N ALA A 87 2.77 7.28 14.40
CA ALA A 87 2.47 6.84 13.05
C ALA A 87 2.02 8.00 12.16
N ALA A 88 1.24 8.94 12.69
CA ALA A 88 0.72 10.11 11.96
C ALA A 88 1.80 11.14 11.64
N VAL A 89 2.70 11.44 12.58
CA VAL A 89 3.78 12.42 12.39
C VAL A 89 4.75 11.98 11.31
N HIS A 90 5.13 10.70 11.29
CA HIS A 90 6.09 10.18 10.31
C HIS A 90 5.51 10.06 8.90
N ALA A 91 4.20 9.83 8.76
CA ALA A 91 3.54 9.79 7.46
C ALA A 91 3.57 11.15 6.71
N ALA A 92 3.70 12.26 7.44
CA ALA A 92 3.67 13.61 6.89
C ALA A 92 5.04 14.11 6.37
N ARG A 93 6.14 13.36 6.58
CA ARG A 93 7.48 13.83 6.20
C ARG A 93 7.78 13.45 4.74
N PRO A 94 7.81 14.38 3.79
CA PRO A 94 8.29 14.08 2.45
C PRO A 94 9.76 13.66 2.54
N SER A 95 10.17 12.71 1.69
CA SER A 95 11.58 12.40 1.50
C SER A 95 12.31 13.70 1.09
N PRO A 96 13.46 14.03 1.70
CA PRO A 96 14.24 15.16 1.23
C PRO A 96 14.66 14.87 -0.21
N SER A 97 14.15 15.65 -1.15
CA SER A 97 14.66 15.67 -2.52
C SER A 97 16.08 16.22 -2.44
N PHE A 98 17.07 15.35 -2.45
CA PHE A 98 18.45 15.78 -2.72
C PHE A 98 18.48 16.35 -4.15
N PRO A 99 18.94 17.60 -4.36
CA PRO A 99 19.20 18.08 -5.71
C PRO A 99 20.31 17.20 -6.29
N LYS A 100 20.05 16.63 -7.47
CA LYS A 100 21.05 15.87 -8.22
C LYS A 100 22.15 16.83 -8.68
N PRO A 101 23.44 16.50 -8.49
CA PRO A 101 24.55 17.33 -8.94
C PRO A 101 24.60 17.45 -10.47
#